data_AF-A0A8B6UUQ1-F1
#
_entry.id   AF-A0A8B6UUQ1-F1
#
_cell.length_a   1.000
_cell.length_b   1.000
_cell.length_c   1.000
_cell.angle_alpha   90.00
_cell.angle_beta   90.00
_cell.angle_gamma   90.00
#
_symmetry.space_group_name_H-M   'P 1'
#
loop_
_entity.id
_entity.type
_entity.pdbx_description
1 polymer ?
#
loop_
_entity_poly.entity_id
_entity_poly.type
_entity_poly.pdbx_seq_one_letter_code
_entity_poly.pdbx_strand_id
1 'polypeptide(L)' 'MSKFQIVVEDSTDGVSISVDNQAQIQGSKAGRVAAAMVQSARLIARLPLETSERHLGGCECDICMAMREKLILKPTLH' A
#
# COMPACT_ATOMS: atom_id res chain seq x y z
N MET A 1 27.63 -4.42 -10.88
CA MET A 1 26.35 -4.72 -10.20
C MET A 1 25.35 -3.68 -10.68
N SER A 2 24.23 -4.06 -11.30
CA SER A 2 23.21 -3.10 -11.77
C SER A 2 22.09 -2.97 -10.73
N LYS A 3 21.70 -1.73 -10.43
CA LYS A 3 20.61 -1.40 -9.51
C LYS A 3 19.42 -0.92 -10.34
N PHE A 4 18.22 -1.38 -9.97
CA PHE A 4 16.96 -0.92 -10.53
C PHE A 4 16.11 -0.33 -9.41
N GLN A 5 15.58 0.87 -9.62
CA GLN A 5 14.70 1.58 -8.70
C GLN A 5 13.33 1.72 -9.34
N ILE A 6 12.31 1.25 -8.63
CA ILE A 6 10.90 1.45 -8.99
C ILE A 6 10.42 2.69 -8.25
N VAL A 7 9.87 3.64 -8.98
CA VAL A 7 9.26 4.85 -8.44
C VAL A 7 7.77 4.77 -8.70
N VAL A 8 6.98 4.92 -7.63
CA VAL A 8 5.52 4.97 -7.68
C VAL A 8 5.11 6.36 -7.22
N GLU A 9 4.43 7.11 -8.07
CA GLU A 9 3.91 8.43 -7.75
C GLU A 9 2.38 8.39 -7.77
N ASP A 10 1.76 8.89 -6.70
CA ASP A 10 0.31 9.05 -6.63
C ASP A 10 -0.04 10.53 -6.83
N SER A 11 -0.91 10.80 -7.80
CA SER A 11 -1.38 12.14 -8.15
C SER A 11 -2.91 12.17 -8.18
N THR A 12 -3.50 13.36 -8.30
CA THR A 12 -4.95 13.49 -8.43
C THR A 12 -5.51 12.69 -9.61
N ASP A 13 -4.74 12.64 -10.70
CA ASP A 13 -5.16 12.06 -11.99
C ASP A 13 -4.93 10.55 -12.07
N GLY A 14 -4.07 9.98 -11.22
CA GLY A 14 -3.82 8.54 -11.21
C GLY A 14 -2.56 8.15 -10.44
N VAL A 15 -2.09 6.91 -10.69
CA VAL A 15 -0.81 6.41 -10.17
C VAL A 15 0.13 6.21 -11.35
N SER A 16 1.31 6.84 -11.29
CA SER A 16 2.40 6.64 -12.24
C SER A 16 3.40 5.63 -11.65
N ILE A 17 3.91 4.74 -12.50
CA ILE A 17 4.92 3.76 -12.09
C ILE A 17 6.04 3.79 -13.13
N SER A 18 7.26 4.04 -12.67
CA SER A 18 8.44 4.11 -13.52
C SER A 18 9.59 3.29 -12.94
N VAL A 19 10.53 2.90 -13.81
CA VAL A 19 11.75 2.16 -13.43
C VAL A 19 12.95 2.91 -14.00
N ASP A 20 13.97 3.13 -13.18
CA ASP A 20 15.24 3.67 -13.66
C ASP A 20 15.98 2.67 -14.57
N ASN A 21 17.03 3.13 -15.26
CA ASN A 21 17.92 2.26 -16.05
C ASN A 21 17.20 1.33 -17.04
N GLN A 22 16.09 1.82 -17.63
CA GLN A 22 15.22 1.03 -18.52
C GLN A 22 15.98 0.45 -19.73
N ALA A 23 17.01 1.15 -20.22
CA ALA A 23 17.87 0.67 -21.29
C ALA A 23 18.62 -0.64 -20.95
N GLN A 24 18.81 -0.93 -19.65
CA GLN A 24 19.55 -2.10 -19.16
C GLN A 24 18.62 -3.21 -18.61
N ILE A 25 17.29 -3.04 -18.71
CA ILE A 25 16.29 -3.96 -18.14
C ILE A 25 16.45 -5.39 -18.67
N GLN A 26 16.71 -5.55 -19.97
CA GLN A 26 16.83 -6.88 -20.57
C GLN A 26 18.21 -7.53 -20.35
N GLY A 27 19.21 -6.72 -19.99
CA GLY A 27 20.60 -7.13 -19.83
C GLY A 27 20.93 -7.76 -18.47
N SER A 28 19.99 -7.80 -17.53
CA SER A 28 20.25 -8.36 -16.20
C SER A 28 19.04 -9.10 -15.61
N LYS A 29 19.31 -10.08 -14.75
CA LYS A 29 18.26 -10.84 -14.03
C LYS A 29 17.40 -9.90 -13.16
N ALA A 30 18.02 -8.93 -12.49
CA ALA A 30 17.33 -7.93 -11.69
C ALA A 30 16.41 -7.04 -12.55
N GLY A 31 16.86 -6.64 -13.73
CA GLY A 31 16.05 -5.85 -14.67
C GLY A 31 14.82 -6.60 -15.17
N ARG A 32 14.91 -7.92 -15.41
CA ARG A 32 13.75 -8.76 -15.77
C ARG A 32 12.72 -8.83 -14.65
N VAL A 33 13.17 -8.92 -13.39
CA VAL A 33 12.27 -8.90 -12.22
C VAL A 33 11.59 -7.54 -12.11
N ALA A 34 12.34 -6.44 -12.19
CA ALA A 34 11.78 -5.09 -12.14
C ALA A 34 10.78 -4.83 -13.29
N ALA A 35 11.09 -5.30 -14.50
CA ALA A 35 10.19 -5.20 -15.66
C ALA A 35 8.88 -5.97 -15.46
N ALA A 36 8.94 -7.19 -14.92
CA ALA A 36 7.75 -7.99 -14.64
C ALA A 36 6.86 -7.33 -13.57
N MET A 37 7.47 -6.73 -12.55
CA MET A 37 6.75 -5.98 -11.52
C MET A 37 5.99 -4.78 -12.10
N VAL A 38 6.61 -4.02 -13.00
CA VAL A 38 5.98 -2.81 -13.58
C VAL A 38 5.01 -3.12 -14.73
N GLN A 39 5.30 -4.10 -15.58
CA GLN A 39 4.36 -4.51 -16.65
C GLN A 39 2.99 -4.93 -16.12
N SER A 40 2.96 -5.52 -14.92
CA SER A 40 1.73 -5.98 -14.28
C SER A 40 1.11 -4.94 -13.36
N ALA A 41 1.80 -3.84 -13.09
CA ALA A 41 1.35 -2.86 -12.13
C ALA A 41 0.39 -1.86 -12.79
N ARG A 42 -0.86 -1.90 -12.35
CA ARG A 42 -1.90 -0.95 -12.71
C ARG A 42 -2.76 -0.63 -11.50
N LEU A 43 -3.27 0.59 -11.44
CA LEU A 43 -4.30 0.95 -10.48
C LEU A 43 -5.59 0.19 -10.84
N ILE A 44 -5.99 -0.78 -10.01
CA ILE A 44 -7.23 -1.56 -10.22
C ILE A 44 -8.44 -0.79 -9.69
N ALA A 45 -8.30 -0.24 -8.48
CA ALA A 45 -9.31 0.60 -7.86
C ALA A 45 -8.63 1.47 -6.80
N ARG A 46 -9.15 2.69 -6.61
CA ARG A 46 -8.88 3.46 -5.39
C ARG A 46 -9.85 2.94 -4.35
N LEU A 47 -9.37 2.09 -3.46
CA LEU A 47 -10.08 1.91 -2.20
C LEU A 47 -9.97 3.25 -1.48
N PRO A 48 -11.08 3.96 -1.21
CA PRO A 48 -11.00 5.07 -0.29
C PRO A 48 -10.44 4.47 1.00
N LEU A 49 -9.20 4.83 1.33
CA LEU A 49 -8.74 4.78 2.71
C LEU A 49 -9.55 5.88 3.39
N GLU A 50 -10.83 5.59 3.63
CA GLU A 50 -11.60 6.12 4.74
C GLU A 50 -10.60 6.08 5.88
N THR A 51 -10.15 7.27 6.25
CA THR A 51 -9.01 7.47 7.14
C THR A 51 -9.02 6.38 8.21
N SER A 52 -7.87 5.79 8.49
CA SER A 52 -7.67 4.90 9.64
C SER A 52 -8.03 5.56 11.00
N GLU A 53 -8.66 6.74 10.98
CA GLU A 53 -9.30 7.46 12.06
C GLU A 53 -10.81 7.18 12.17
N ARG A 54 -11.52 6.81 11.08
CA ARG A 54 -12.99 6.62 11.11
C ARG A 54 -13.45 5.37 11.85
N HIS A 55 -12.56 4.41 12.13
CA HIS A 55 -12.87 3.27 13.02
C HIS A 55 -12.62 3.57 14.51
N LEU A 56 -12.18 4.79 14.86
CA LEU A 56 -12.09 5.25 16.25
C LEU A 56 -13.09 6.37 16.59
N GLY A 57 -13.78 6.94 15.60
CA GLY A 57 -14.81 7.95 15.82
C GLY A 57 -15.97 7.80 14.84
N GLY A 58 -17.03 7.10 15.26
CA GLY A 58 -18.30 7.14 14.53
C GLY A 58 -19.30 5.99 14.76
N CYS A 59 -18.91 4.82 15.29
CA CYS A 59 -19.88 3.76 15.64
C CYS A 59 -20.10 3.68 17.15
N GLU A 60 -21.33 3.96 17.59
CA GLU A 60 -21.80 3.71 18.96
C GLU A 60 -22.49 2.34 19.11
N CYS A 61 -22.34 1.48 18.11
CA CYS A 61 -22.79 0.10 18.21
C CYS A 61 -22.00 -0.67 19.29
N ASP A 62 -22.67 -1.56 20.03
CA ASP A 62 -22.10 -2.31 21.17
C ASP A 62 -20.76 -2.98 20.85
N ILE A 63 -20.62 -3.51 19.62
CA ILE A 63 -19.41 -4.17 19.14
C ILE A 63 -18.22 -3.19 19.04
N CYS A 64 -18.46 -1.98 18.54
CA CYS A 64 -17.41 -0.96 18.41
C CYS A 64 -17.06 -0.33 19.76
N MET A 65 -18.03 -0.19 20.66
CA MET A 65 -17.75 0.22 22.04
C MET A 65 -16.89 -0.82 22.76
N ALA A 66 -17.23 -2.10 22.68
CA ALA A 66 -16.45 -3.19 23.28
C ALA A 66 -15.02 -3.28 22.70
N MET A 67 -14.87 -3.05 21.39
CA MET A 67 -13.54 -3.05 20.75
C MET A 67 -12.70 -1.85 21.20
N ARG A 68 -13.34 -0.68 21.37
CA ARG A 68 -12.69 0.53 21.89
C ARG A 68 -12.26 0.36 23.34
N GLU A 69 -13.12 -0.20 24.18
CA GLU A 69 -12.79 -0.53 25.57
C GLU A 69 -11.64 -1.53 25.65
N LYS A 70 -11.65 -2.59 24.81
CA LYS A 70 -10.56 -3.57 24.75
C LYS A 70 -9.22 -2.95 24.38
N LEU A 71 -9.20 -2.00 23.44
CA LEU A 71 -7.98 -1.30 23.02
C LEU A 71 -7.45 -0.34 24.11
N ILE A 72 -8.35 0.32 24.85
CA ILE A 72 -8.00 1.25 25.94
C ILE A 72 -7.52 0.50 27.17
N LEU A 73 -8.31 -0.48 27.63
CA LEU A 73 -8.07 -1.18 28.88
C LEU A 73 -6.97 -2.24 28.75
N LYS A 74 -6.60 -2.62 27.51
CA LYS A 74 -5.64 -3.69 27.21
C LYS A 74 -5.75 -4.85 28.21
N PRO A 75 -6.95 -5.45 28.37
CA PRO A 75 -7.12 -6.46 29.40
C PRO A 75 -6.16 -7.60 29.10
N THR A 76 -5.20 -7.82 29.99
CA THR A 76 -4.29 -8.96 29.92
C THR A 76 -5.15 -10.20 30.12
N LEU A 77 -5.17 -11.09 29.13
CA LEU A 77 -5.85 -12.38 29.22
C LEU A 77 -5.41 -13.08 30.51
N HIS A 78 -6.36 -13.31 31.42
CA HIS A 78 -6.24 -14.25 32.53
C HIS A 78 -6.99 -15.54 32.16
#